data_AF-A0A3D4VD00-F1
#
_entry.id   AF-A0A3D4VD00-F1
#
_cell.length_a   1.000
_cell.length_b   1.000
_cell.length_c   1.000
_cell.angle_alpha   90.00
_cell.angle_beta   90.00
_cell.angle_gamma   90.00
#
_symmetry.space_group_name_H-M   'P 1'
#
loop_
_entity.id
_entity.type
_entity.pdbx_description
1 polymer ?
#
loop_
_entity_poly.entity_id
_entity_poly.type
_entity_poly.pdbx_seq_one_letter_code
_entity_poly.pdbx_strand_id
1 'polypeptide(L)'
;MIHALYQFTDALGEPLREYSRGRLAALFADPRASTWEDAHGVVVNARGLTLWQAWIAVDPEAPIASRHVTIDPFDRVVVLREWERVPDTATLERIVRFALEDALEFDRH
;
A
#
# COMPACT_ATOMS: atom_id res chain seq x y z
N MET A 1 7.33 13.67 2.62
CA MET A 1 6.50 12.48 2.33
C MET A 1 4.99 12.78 2.31
N ILE A 2 4.40 13.45 3.32
CA ILE A 2 2.95 13.75 3.37
C ILE A 2 2.39 14.43 2.10
N HIS A 3 3.13 15.36 1.49
CA HIS A 3 2.69 16.03 0.25
C HIS A 3 2.57 15.09 -0.96
N ALA A 4 3.27 13.96 -0.97
CA ALA A 4 3.19 12.98 -2.07
C ALA A 4 1.83 12.26 -2.07
N LEU A 5 1.16 12.15 -0.92
CA LEU A 5 -0.16 11.51 -0.81
C LEU A 5 -1.25 12.20 -1.64
N TYR A 6 -1.09 13.49 -1.92
CA TYR A 6 -2.02 14.27 -2.73
C TYR A 6 -1.84 14.05 -4.23
N GLN A 7 -0.74 13.38 -4.63
CA GLN A 7 -0.47 13.05 -6.03
C GLN A 7 -0.99 11.66 -6.40
N PHE A 8 -1.29 10.80 -5.42
CA PHE A 8 -1.91 9.52 -5.68
C PHE A 8 -3.38 9.66 -6.08
N THR A 9 -3.78 8.76 -6.97
CA THR A 9 -5.14 8.64 -7.46
C THR A 9 -5.68 7.23 -7.22
N ASP A 10 -7.00 7.09 -7.21
CA ASP A 10 -7.64 5.78 -7.22
C ASP A 10 -7.64 5.18 -8.64
N ALA A 11 -8.25 4.01 -8.81
CA ALA A 11 -8.30 3.31 -10.09
C ALA A 11 -9.07 4.08 -11.20
N LEU A 12 -9.80 5.15 -10.85
CA LEU A 12 -10.50 6.02 -11.81
C LEU A 12 -9.67 7.25 -12.18
N GLY A 13 -8.48 7.41 -11.61
CA GLY A 13 -7.65 8.61 -11.78
C GLY A 13 -8.09 9.79 -10.90
N GLU A 14 -9.05 9.58 -10.00
CA GLU A 14 -9.51 10.61 -9.08
C GLU A 14 -8.62 10.69 -7.83
N PRO A 15 -8.46 11.86 -7.19
CA PRO A 15 -7.68 11.97 -5.95
C PRO A 15 -8.16 10.98 -4.88
N LEU A 16 -7.21 10.39 -4.13
CA LEU A 16 -7.56 9.44 -3.08
C LEU A 16 -8.55 10.03 -2.07
N ARG A 17 -9.63 9.27 -1.81
CA ARG A 17 -10.59 9.56 -0.74
C ARG A 17 -9.89 9.67 0.61
N GLU A 18 -10.45 10.48 1.50
CA GLU A 18 -9.89 10.75 2.83
C GLU A 18 -9.59 9.47 3.61
N TYR A 19 -10.48 8.46 3.54
CA TYR A 19 -10.27 7.17 4.18
C TYR A 19 -8.97 6.46 3.72
N SER A 20 -8.74 6.35 2.41
CA SER A 20 -7.51 5.73 1.89
C SER A 20 -6.29 6.58 2.18
N ARG A 21 -6.42 7.90 2.07
CA ARG A 21 -5.33 8.86 2.38
C ARG A 21 -4.92 8.79 3.84
N GLY A 22 -5.88 8.64 4.75
CA GLY A 22 -5.64 8.51 6.19
C GLY A 22 -4.87 7.23 6.53
N ARG A 23 -5.21 6.09 5.90
CA ARG A 23 -4.48 4.82 6.08
C ARG A 23 -3.05 4.93 5.59
N LEU A 24 -2.83 5.53 4.42
CA LEU A 24 -1.49 5.82 3.93
C LEU A 24 -0.74 6.75 4.89
N ALA A 25 -1.34 7.87 5.30
CA ALA A 25 -0.70 8.81 6.23
C ALA A 25 -0.28 8.15 7.55
N ALA A 26 -1.11 7.26 8.10
CA ALA A 26 -0.77 6.48 9.30
C ALA A 26 0.44 5.56 9.06
N LEU A 27 0.47 4.84 7.93
CA LEU A 27 1.62 4.01 7.55
C LEU A 27 2.90 4.82 7.38
N PHE A 28 2.84 5.97 6.70
CA PHE A 28 3.99 6.83 6.47
C PHE A 28 4.53 7.49 7.76
N ALA A 29 3.67 7.68 8.76
CA ALA A 29 4.06 8.21 10.06
C ALA A 29 4.69 7.14 10.97
N ASP A 30 4.19 5.90 10.90
CA ASP A 30 4.61 4.78 11.75
C ASP A 30 4.53 3.45 10.98
N PRO A 31 5.59 3.06 10.25
CA PRO A 31 5.62 1.82 9.49
C PRO A 31 5.69 0.60 10.42
N ARG A 32 4.58 -0.14 10.53
CA ARG A 32 4.49 -1.38 11.32
C ARG A 32 3.40 -2.30 10.77
N ALA A 33 3.36 -3.54 11.26
CA ALA A 33 2.42 -4.57 10.81
C ALA A 33 0.96 -4.11 10.73
N SER A 34 0.46 -3.40 11.75
CA SER A 34 -0.93 -2.93 11.77
C SER A 34 -1.21 -1.84 10.74
N THR A 35 -0.33 -0.84 10.61
CA THR A 35 -0.53 0.25 9.65
C THR A 35 -0.31 -0.23 8.21
N TRP A 36 0.55 -1.23 8.02
CA TRP A 36 0.70 -1.94 6.74
C TRP A 36 -0.55 -2.73 6.38
N GLU A 37 -1.08 -3.52 7.31
CA GLU A 37 -2.33 -4.27 7.10
C GLU A 37 -3.47 -3.36 6.64
N ASP A 38 -3.61 -2.19 7.27
CA ASP A 38 -4.65 -1.24 6.91
C ASP A 38 -4.44 -0.65 5.50
N ALA A 39 -3.19 -0.47 5.05
CA ALA A 39 -2.83 0.34 3.89
C ALA A 39 -2.40 -0.44 2.64
N HIS A 40 -1.93 -1.69 2.77
CA HIS A 40 -1.30 -2.45 1.67
C HIS A 40 -2.17 -2.62 0.42
N GLY A 41 -3.50 -2.72 0.62
CA GLY A 41 -4.50 -2.86 -0.45
C GLY A 41 -4.98 -1.54 -1.05
N VAL A 42 -4.45 -0.39 -0.62
CA VAL A 42 -4.82 0.90 -1.22
C VAL A 42 -4.29 0.97 -2.64
N VAL A 43 -5.17 1.24 -3.60
CA VAL A 43 -4.80 1.61 -4.99
C VAL A 43 -4.18 3.01 -4.97
N VAL A 44 -3.06 3.19 -5.65
CA VAL A 44 -2.26 4.42 -5.64
C VAL A 44 -2.13 5.10 -7.00
N ASN A 45 -2.69 4.53 -8.08
CA ASN A 45 -2.82 5.20 -9.37
C ASN A 45 -3.97 4.65 -10.25
N ALA A 46 -4.24 5.33 -11.37
CA ALA A 46 -5.28 5.00 -12.35
C ALA A 46 -5.10 3.64 -13.07
N ARG A 47 -3.90 3.04 -13.00
CA ARG A 47 -3.66 1.69 -13.51
C ARG A 47 -4.18 0.59 -12.59
N GLY A 48 -4.73 0.95 -11.43
CA GLY A 48 -5.16 0.00 -10.42
C GLY A 48 -4.01 -0.59 -9.60
N LEU A 49 -2.82 0.02 -9.64
CA LEU A 49 -1.65 -0.43 -8.89
C LEU A 49 -1.90 -0.26 -7.38
N THR A 50 -1.81 -1.35 -6.62
CA THR A 50 -1.88 -1.28 -5.14
C THR A 50 -0.52 -0.98 -4.52
N LEU A 51 -0.52 -0.47 -3.29
CA LEU A 51 0.71 -0.21 -2.54
C LEU A 51 1.57 -1.49 -2.39
N TRP A 52 0.95 -2.65 -2.18
CA TRP A 52 1.66 -3.93 -2.12
C TRP A 52 2.28 -4.33 -3.46
N GLN A 53 1.55 -4.17 -4.57
CA GLN A 53 2.10 -4.44 -5.90
C GLN A 53 3.28 -3.51 -6.23
N ALA A 54 3.17 -2.23 -5.85
CA ALA A 54 4.26 -1.27 -6.00
C ALA A 54 5.48 -1.66 -5.16
N TRP A 55 5.30 -2.23 -3.96
CA TRP A 55 6.40 -2.79 -3.18
C TRP A 55 7.08 -3.96 -3.88
N ILE A 56 6.30 -4.96 -4.33
CA ILE A 56 6.82 -6.12 -5.06
C ILE A 56 7.61 -5.68 -6.30
N ALA A 57 7.19 -4.60 -6.98
CA ALA A 57 7.88 -4.10 -8.17
C ALA A 57 9.25 -3.47 -7.86
N VAL A 58 9.45 -2.85 -6.69
CA VAL A 58 10.70 -2.16 -6.34
C VAL A 58 11.66 -2.99 -5.49
N ASP A 59 11.17 -4.06 -4.87
CA ASP A 59 11.94 -4.89 -3.93
C ASP A 59 11.69 -6.38 -4.23
N PRO A 60 12.68 -7.10 -4.82
CA PRO A 60 12.53 -8.52 -5.13
C PRO A 60 12.45 -9.41 -3.88
N GLU A 61 12.82 -8.90 -2.71
CA GLU A 61 12.68 -9.59 -1.43
C GLU A 61 11.36 -9.23 -0.72
N ALA A 62 10.47 -8.47 -1.37
CA ALA A 62 9.15 -8.18 -0.80
C ALA A 62 8.37 -9.49 -0.56
N PRO A 63 7.67 -9.62 0.58
CA PRO A 63 6.81 -10.77 0.82
C PRO A 63 5.76 -10.91 -0.28
N ILE A 64 5.81 -12.03 -1.00
CA ILE A 64 4.86 -12.40 -2.06
C ILE A 64 3.58 -13.03 -1.50
N ALA A 65 3.58 -13.40 -0.22
CA ALA A 65 2.41 -13.94 0.45
C ALA A 65 1.89 -12.95 1.51
N SER A 66 0.58 -12.75 1.50
CA SER A 66 -0.10 -11.85 2.43
C SER A 66 -0.23 -12.45 3.82
N ARG A 67 -0.61 -11.59 4.78
CA ARG A 67 -1.23 -12.04 6.03
C ARG A 67 -2.45 -12.91 5.71
N HIS A 68 -2.60 -13.99 6.45
CA HIS A 68 -3.74 -14.90 6.33
C HIS A 68 -4.48 -14.93 7.66
N VAL A 69 -5.75 -14.55 7.61
CA VAL A 69 -6.66 -14.58 8.75
C VAL A 69 -7.82 -15.50 8.49
N THR A 70 -8.36 -16.07 9.55
CA THR A 70 -9.64 -16.79 9.56
C THR A 70 -10.54 -16.21 10.64
N ILE A 71 -11.80 -16.62 10.66
CA ILE A 71 -12.78 -16.26 11.68
C ILE A 71 -13.06 -17.51 12.52
N ASP A 72 -12.96 -17.40 13.83
CA ASP A 72 -13.32 -18.50 14.74
C ASP A 72 -14.85 -18.61 14.90
N PRO A 73 -15.37 -19.66 15.57
CA PRO A 73 -16.81 -19.82 15.80
C PRO A 73 -17.47 -18.72 16.66
N PHE A 74 -16.71 -17.76 17.19
CA PHE A 74 -17.15 -16.65 18.03
C PHE A 74 -16.94 -15.29 17.33
N ASP A 75 -16.83 -15.29 15.99
CA ASP A 75 -16.62 -14.11 15.14
C ASP A 75 -15.33 -13.33 15.44
N ARG A 76 -14.32 -13.99 15.99
CA ARG A 76 -13.02 -13.36 16.24
C ARG A 76 -12.05 -13.62 15.10
N VAL A 77 -11.35 -12.58 14.70
CA VAL A 77 -10.25 -12.67 13.73
C VAL A 77 -9.09 -13.43 14.37
N VAL A 78 -8.73 -14.57 13.78
CA VAL A 78 -7.57 -15.37 14.16
C VAL A 78 -6.53 -15.27 13.06
N VAL A 79 -5.30 -14.89 13.43
CA VAL A 79 -4.20 -14.80 12.47
C VAL A 79 -3.55 -16.17 12.31
N LEU A 80 -3.62 -16.71 11.11
CA LEU A 80 -2.98 -17.98 10.74
C LEU A 80 -1.53 -17.76 10.27
N ARG A 81 -1.28 -16.60 9.67
CA ARG A 81 0.06 -16.16 9.23
C ARG A 81 0.14 -14.64 9.29
N GLU A 82 1.16 -14.13 9.97
CA GLU A 82 1.49 -12.71 9.93
C GLU A 82 2.35 -12.32 8.73
N TRP A 83 2.40 -11.03 8.44
CA TRP A 83 3.36 -10.48 7.49
C TRP A 83 4.78 -10.84 7.92
N GLU A 84 5.55 -11.43 7.01
CA GLU A 84 6.96 -11.78 7.26
C GLU A 84 7.81 -10.52 7.46
N ARG A 85 7.51 -9.49 6.68
CA ARG A 85 8.14 -8.17 6.72
C ARG A 85 7.13 -7.13 6.30
N VAL A 86 7.35 -5.90 6.74
CA VAL A 86 6.67 -4.69 6.26
C VAL A 86 7.72 -3.69 5.75
N PRO A 87 7.39 -2.79 4.81
CA PRO A 87 8.37 -1.86 4.28
C PRO A 87 8.77 -0.84 5.35
N ASP A 88 10.06 -0.55 5.43
CA ASP A 88 10.58 0.56 6.22
C ASP A 88 10.37 1.91 5.50
N THR A 89 10.76 3.00 6.15
CA THR A 89 10.59 4.35 5.61
C THR A 89 11.32 4.54 4.27
N ALA A 90 12.54 4.03 4.12
CA ALA A 90 13.31 4.15 2.88
C ALA A 90 12.65 3.37 1.73
N THR A 91 12.10 2.19 2.04
CA THR A 91 11.35 1.36 1.09
C THR A 91 10.06 2.05 0.67
N LEU A 92 9.33 2.65 1.60
CA LEU A 92 8.13 3.45 1.33
C LEU A 92 8.40 4.63 0.39
N GLU A 93 9.54 5.32 0.53
CA GLU A 93 9.92 6.40 -0.40
C GLU A 93 10.19 5.88 -1.83
N ARG A 94 10.78 4.70 -1.96
CA ARG A 94 11.00 4.04 -3.27
C ARG A 94 9.67 3.64 -3.90
N ILE A 95 8.75 3.08 -3.11
CA ILE A 95 7.39 2.70 -3.53
C ILE A 95 6.64 3.93 -4.06
N VAL A 96 6.67 5.05 -3.33
CA VAL A 96 5.99 6.29 -3.72
C VAL A 96 6.49 6.78 -5.08
N ARG A 97 7.81 6.85 -5.23
CA ARG A 97 8.43 7.32 -6.48
C ARG A 97 8.03 6.44 -7.66
N PHE A 98 8.13 5.12 -7.50
CA PHE A 98 7.73 4.17 -8.52
C PHE A 98 6.27 4.34 -8.94
N ALA A 99 5.35 4.44 -7.97
CA ALA A 99 3.92 4.56 -8.27
C ALA A 99 3.59 5.86 -9.04
N LEU A 100 4.30 6.96 -8.76
CA LEU A 100 4.11 8.23 -9.47
C LEU A 100 4.73 8.20 -10.87
N GLU A 101 5.90 7.58 -11.03
CA GLU A 101 6.54 7.38 -12.35
C GLU A 101 5.69 6.48 -13.25
N ASP A 102 5.15 5.39 -12.69
CA ASP A 102 4.25 4.45 -13.37
C ASP A 102 2.94 5.12 -13.85
N ALA A 103 2.42 6.08 -13.09
CA ALA A 103 1.26 6.88 -13.47
C ALA A 103 1.57 7.83 -14.64
N LEU A 104 2.73 8.50 -14.60
CA LEU A 104 3.17 9.38 -15.69
C LEU A 104 3.50 8.63 -17.00
N GLU A 105 3.88 7.36 -16.90
CA GLU A 105 4.01 6.49 -18.07
C GLU A 105 2.66 6.13 -18.68
N PHE A 106 1.64 5.93 -17.85
CA PHE A 106 0.29 5.62 -18.30
C PHE A 106 -0.35 6.74 -19.11
N ASP A 107 -0.30 7.97 -18.59
CA ASP A 107 -0.97 9.13 -19.19
C ASP A 107 -0.37 9.54 -20.56
N ARG A 108 0.79 8.99 -20.92
CA ARG A 108 1.44 9.22 -22.22
C ARG A 108 0.91 8.32 -23.34
N HIS A 109 -0.04 7.42 -23.07
CA HIS A 109 -0.60 6.48 -24.04
C HIS A 109 -2.10 6.71 -24.23
#